data_AF-A0AAV7YCV2-F1
#
_entry.id   AF-A0AAV7YCV2-F1
#
_cell.length_a   1.000
_cell.length_b   1.000
_cell.length_c   1.000
_cell.angle_alpha   90.00
_cell.angle_beta   90.00
_cell.angle_gamma   90.00
#
_symmetry.space_group_name_H-M   'P 1'
#
loop_
_entity.id
_entity.type
_entity.pdbx_description
1 polymer ?
#
loop_
_entity_poly.entity_id
_entity_poly.type
_entity_poly.pdbx_seq_one_letter_code
_entity_poly.pdbx_strand_id
1 'polypeptide(L)'
;MTNKKIDNKNIFQVTEIQDKQNQEHRGIPKAKFLENIKSLIKTPQEASVMLKNLETIYSKYKFMENNLLRQRIRVNQKIPKLEENIEMINFLKLKNEKGGSLDTRFKISNNLYVNAEIEKCQSVCLWLGANVMMEYPLEEAEKVILKNLESAKKTLEILKKDLGFLKDQITTTEVNRSRVYNRHVMLNRNLKNTTTKKK
;
A
#
# COMPACT_ATOMS: atom_id res chain seq x y z
N MET A 1 41.93 35.21 -15.35
CA MET A 1 41.39 34.33 -14.29
C MET A 1 40.02 34.86 -13.89
N THR A 2 38.94 34.23 -14.32
CA THR A 2 37.57 34.67 -14.03
C THR A 2 36.75 33.48 -13.56
N ASN A 3 36.65 33.36 -12.24
CA ASN A 3 35.83 32.40 -11.51
C ASN A 3 34.34 32.69 -11.77
N LYS A 4 33.66 31.82 -12.51
CA LYS A 4 32.20 31.84 -12.62
C LYS A 4 31.63 30.90 -11.56
N LYS A 5 31.18 31.48 -10.44
CA LYS A 5 30.37 30.82 -9.41
C LYS A 5 29.15 30.20 -10.09
N ILE A 6 28.97 28.89 -9.91
CA ILE A 6 27.76 28.17 -10.32
C ILE A 6 26.76 28.35 -9.16
N ASP A 7 25.63 28.99 -9.46
CA ASP A 7 24.59 29.35 -8.49
C ASP A 7 23.87 28.11 -7.91
N ASN A 8 24.23 27.75 -6.68
CA ASN A 8 23.60 26.71 -5.85
C ASN A 8 22.21 27.08 -5.30
N LYS A 9 21.54 28.11 -5.83
CA LYS A 9 20.20 28.54 -5.35
C LYS A 9 19.05 27.68 -5.86
N ASN A 10 19.24 26.95 -6.97
CA ASN A 10 18.16 26.15 -7.59
C ASN A 10 17.94 24.77 -6.96
N ILE A 11 18.77 24.33 -6.02
CA ILE A 11 18.59 23.04 -5.33
C ILE A 11 17.67 23.21 -4.12
N PHE A 12 17.70 24.37 -3.45
CA PHE A 12 16.96 24.62 -2.22
C PHE A 12 15.49 25.03 -2.43
N GLN A 13 15.14 25.67 -3.56
CA GLN A 13 13.73 25.95 -3.88
C GLN A 13 12.92 24.70 -4.27
N VAL A 14 13.58 23.58 -4.59
CA VAL A 14 12.93 22.34 -5.03
C VAL A 14 12.36 21.54 -3.85
N THR A 15 12.86 21.79 -2.64
CA THR A 15 12.43 21.14 -1.39
C THR A 15 11.12 21.71 -0.83
N GLU A 16 10.89 23.02 -0.91
CA GLU A 16 9.73 23.67 -0.25
C GLU A 16 8.38 23.44 -0.97
N ILE A 17 8.40 23.11 -2.27
CA ILE A 17 7.17 22.85 -3.05
C ILE A 17 6.66 21.41 -2.83
N GLN A 18 7.45 20.54 -2.20
CA GLN A 18 7.13 19.11 -2.05
C GLN A 18 6.20 18.78 -0.87
N ASP A 19 6.00 19.70 0.08
CA ASP A 19 5.31 19.37 1.34
C ASP A 19 3.76 19.47 1.27
N LYS A 20 3.19 20.26 0.34
CA LYS A 20 1.74 20.50 0.32
C LYS A 20 0.89 19.45 -0.40
N GLN A 21 1.47 18.60 -1.25
CA GLN A 21 0.73 17.51 -1.94
C GLN A 21 0.89 16.14 -1.28
N ASN A 22 1.59 16.06 -0.14
CA ASN A 22 2.00 14.80 0.47
C ASN A 22 0.95 14.17 1.42
N GLN A 23 -0.21 14.82 1.59
CA GLN A 23 -1.24 14.40 2.56
C GLN A 23 -2.24 13.36 2.03
N GLU A 24 -2.46 13.25 0.72
CA GLU A 24 -3.50 12.35 0.18
C GLU A 24 -3.08 10.88 0.06
N HIS A 25 -1.77 10.59 0.03
CA HIS A 25 -1.23 9.24 -0.21
C HIS A 25 -0.18 8.82 0.81
N ARG A 26 -0.46 9.03 2.11
CA ARG A 26 0.39 8.56 3.23
C ARG A 26 1.89 8.91 3.09
N GLY A 27 2.21 10.06 2.49
CA GLY A 27 3.59 10.50 2.29
C GLY A 27 4.38 9.76 1.21
N ILE A 28 3.73 9.06 0.26
CA ILE A 28 4.41 8.46 -0.90
C ILE A 28 5.01 9.60 -1.75
N PRO A 29 6.36 9.65 -1.93
CA PRO A 29 6.97 10.68 -2.75
C PRO A 29 6.45 10.62 -4.20
N LYS A 30 6.14 11.78 -4.78
CA LYS A 30 5.74 11.86 -6.19
C LYS A 30 6.99 11.80 -7.09
N ALA A 31 6.99 10.88 -8.05
CA ALA A 31 8.00 10.78 -9.08
C ALA A 31 7.88 12.00 -10.03
N LYS A 32 9.00 12.71 -10.22
CA LYS A 32 9.08 13.81 -11.18
C LYS A 32 9.43 13.25 -12.56
N PHE A 33 8.60 13.55 -13.56
CA PHE A 33 8.92 13.20 -14.95
C PHE A 33 10.04 14.11 -15.49
N LEU A 34 11.06 13.52 -16.12
CA LEU A 34 12.21 14.26 -16.62
C LEU A 34 12.03 14.56 -18.10
N GLU A 35 11.43 15.70 -18.46
CA GLU A 35 11.18 16.05 -19.87
C GLU A 35 12.48 16.25 -20.67
N ASN A 36 13.44 17.02 -20.13
CA ASN A 36 14.65 17.44 -20.84
C ASN A 36 15.91 16.70 -20.37
N ILE A 37 16.02 15.41 -20.70
CA ILE A 37 17.17 14.57 -20.31
C ILE A 37 18.47 14.99 -21.02
N LYS A 38 18.37 15.61 -22.21
CA LYS A 38 19.54 16.06 -22.99
C LYS A 38 20.28 17.23 -22.35
N SER A 39 19.57 18.14 -21.67
CA SER A 39 20.18 19.31 -21.00
C SER A 39 20.75 18.95 -19.63
N LEU A 40 20.12 17.99 -18.95
CA LEU A 40 20.48 17.53 -17.60
C LEU A 40 21.70 16.61 -17.58
N ILE A 41 21.93 15.82 -18.64
CA ILE A 41 23.00 14.83 -18.70
C ILE A 41 23.94 15.14 -19.85
N LYS A 42 25.13 15.64 -19.49
CA LYS A 42 26.18 16.03 -20.44
C LYS A 42 27.31 15.03 -20.46
N THR A 43 27.63 14.42 -19.30
CA THR A 43 28.70 13.42 -19.19
C THR A 43 28.15 12.01 -18.91
N PRO A 44 28.89 10.95 -19.30
CA PRO A 44 28.50 9.57 -18.95
C PRO A 44 28.49 9.30 -17.45
N GLN A 45 29.37 9.96 -16.69
CA GLN A 45 29.47 9.81 -15.23
C GLN A 45 28.22 10.35 -14.53
N GLU A 46 27.73 11.53 -14.93
CA GLU A 46 26.44 12.07 -14.46
C GLU A 46 25.28 11.10 -14.76
N ALA A 47 25.28 10.49 -15.95
CA ALA A 47 24.25 9.53 -16.33
C ALA A 47 24.27 8.28 -15.44
N SER A 48 25.46 7.76 -15.11
CA SER A 48 25.63 6.60 -14.25
C SER A 48 25.14 6.87 -12.82
N VAL A 49 25.47 8.03 -12.25
CA VAL A 49 25.00 8.45 -10.92
C VAL A 49 23.47 8.61 -10.92
N MET A 50 22.90 9.24 -11.95
CA MET A 50 21.45 9.39 -12.07
C MET A 50 20.73 8.06 -12.21
N LEU A 51 21.28 7.10 -12.98
CA LEU A 51 20.73 5.74 -13.07
C LEU A 51 20.70 5.06 -11.71
N LYS A 52 21.79 5.15 -10.93
CA LYS A 52 21.85 4.57 -9.58
C LYS A 52 20.83 5.20 -8.62
N ASN A 53 20.61 6.50 -8.72
CA ASN A 53 19.59 7.19 -7.94
C ASN A 53 18.18 6.74 -8.33
N LEU A 54 17.88 6.64 -9.64
CA LEU A 54 16.60 6.14 -10.14
C LEU A 54 16.36 4.67 -9.75
N GLU A 55 17.41 3.83 -9.75
CA GLU A 55 17.35 2.45 -9.27
C GLU A 55 16.93 2.38 -7.79
N THR A 56 17.53 3.26 -6.98
CA THR A 56 17.26 3.35 -5.54
C THR A 56 15.81 3.78 -5.29
N ILE A 57 15.33 4.78 -6.04
CA ILE A 57 13.94 5.25 -5.98
C ILE A 57 12.97 4.15 -6.42
N TYR A 58 13.27 3.47 -7.53
CA TYR A 58 12.46 2.34 -8.02
C TYR A 58 12.35 1.22 -6.99
N SER A 59 13.48 0.82 -6.38
CA SER A 59 13.52 -0.19 -5.33
C SER A 59 12.67 0.20 -4.12
N LYS A 60 12.69 1.48 -3.73
CA LYS A 60 11.83 2.01 -2.65
C LYS A 60 10.35 1.90 -3.00
N TYR A 61 9.94 2.32 -4.20
CA TYR A 61 8.54 2.20 -4.61
C TYR A 61 8.09 0.73 -4.65
N LYS A 62 8.93 -0.18 -5.16
CA LYS A 62 8.60 -1.62 -5.19
C LYS A 62 8.45 -2.20 -3.79
N PHE A 63 9.30 -1.79 -2.84
CA PHE A 63 9.17 -2.19 -1.44
C PHE A 63 7.84 -1.69 -0.83
N MET A 64 7.49 -0.43 -1.07
CA MET A 64 6.22 0.15 -0.61
C MET A 64 5.02 -0.58 -1.24
N GLU A 65 5.10 -0.95 -2.51
CA GLU A 65 4.04 -1.66 -3.23
C GLU A 65 3.77 -3.01 -2.59
N ASN A 66 4.84 -3.78 -2.36
CA ASN A 66 4.74 -5.08 -1.70
C ASN A 66 4.15 -4.94 -0.29
N ASN A 67 4.45 -3.87 0.44
CA ASN A 67 3.86 -3.64 1.76
C ASN A 67 2.35 -3.35 1.69
N LEU A 68 1.93 -2.47 0.79
CA LEU A 68 0.52 -2.13 0.58
C LEU A 68 -0.27 -3.33 0.05
N LEU A 69 0.31 -4.14 -0.85
CA LEU A 69 -0.29 -5.38 -1.34
C LEU A 69 -0.53 -6.38 -0.20
N ARG A 70 0.45 -6.59 0.68
CA ARG A 70 0.28 -7.44 1.87
C ARG A 70 -0.82 -6.91 2.78
N GLN A 71 -0.88 -5.60 2.99
CA GLN A 71 -1.94 -4.98 3.80
C GLN A 71 -3.32 -5.18 3.17
N ARG A 72 -3.45 -5.00 1.84
CA ARG A 72 -4.67 -5.24 1.09
C ARG A 72 -5.14 -6.69 1.21
N ILE A 73 -4.24 -7.66 1.08
CA ILE A 73 -4.58 -9.10 1.23
C ILE A 73 -5.16 -9.36 2.61
N ARG A 74 -4.52 -8.85 3.69
CA ARG A 74 -5.03 -9.02 5.06
C ARG A 74 -6.42 -8.42 5.25
N VAL A 75 -6.66 -7.22 4.73
CA VAL A 75 -7.98 -6.57 4.83
C VAL A 75 -9.03 -7.34 4.02
N ASN A 76 -8.70 -7.78 2.80
CA ASN A 76 -9.59 -8.60 1.98
C ASN A 76 -9.95 -9.94 2.62
N GLN A 77 -9.04 -10.57 3.36
CA GLN A 77 -9.33 -11.80 4.12
C GLN A 77 -10.18 -11.55 5.37
N LYS A 78 -10.16 -10.32 5.91
CA LYS A 78 -10.91 -9.95 7.11
C LYS A 78 -12.38 -9.62 6.80
N ILE A 79 -12.65 -8.99 5.67
CA ILE A 79 -14.02 -8.58 5.27
C ILE A 79 -15.02 -9.75 5.27
N PRO A 80 -14.78 -10.89 4.59
CA PRO A 80 -15.75 -11.98 4.56
C PRO A 80 -15.98 -12.58 5.94
N LYS A 81 -14.94 -12.67 6.78
CA LYS A 81 -15.07 -13.12 8.17
C LYS A 81 -15.97 -12.19 9.00
N LEU A 82 -15.92 -10.88 8.77
CA LEU A 82 -16.80 -9.93 9.44
C LEU A 82 -18.25 -10.05 8.93
N GLU A 83 -18.44 -10.34 7.64
CA GLU A 83 -19.75 -10.57 7.04
C GLU A 83 -20.38 -11.87 7.58
N GLU A 84 -19.62 -12.97 7.61
CA GLU A 84 -20.02 -14.24 8.24
C GLU A 84 -20.39 -14.06 9.72
N ASN A 85 -19.65 -13.23 10.47
CA ASN A 85 -19.99 -12.96 11.86
C ASN A 85 -21.33 -12.22 12.02
N ILE A 86 -21.64 -11.28 11.12
CA ILE A 86 -22.94 -10.57 11.12
C ILE A 86 -24.07 -11.53 10.78
N GLU A 87 -23.87 -12.37 9.77
CA GLU A 87 -24.83 -13.41 9.39
C GLU A 87 -25.11 -14.37 10.55
N MET A 88 -24.08 -14.76 11.30
CA MET A 88 -24.22 -15.59 12.49
C MET A 88 -25.03 -14.90 13.59
N ILE A 89 -24.77 -13.61 13.87
CA ILE A 89 -25.55 -12.85 14.86
C ILE A 89 -27.02 -12.76 14.43
N ASN A 90 -27.29 -12.49 13.15
CA ASN A 90 -28.65 -12.43 12.62
C ASN A 90 -29.35 -13.79 12.70
N PHE A 91 -28.63 -14.88 12.44
CA PHE A 91 -29.13 -16.23 12.63
C PHE A 91 -29.50 -16.52 14.09
N LEU A 92 -28.67 -16.11 15.05
CA LEU A 92 -28.96 -16.25 16.48
C LEU A 92 -30.20 -15.43 16.91
N LYS A 93 -30.34 -14.19 16.42
CA LYS A 93 -31.52 -13.36 16.67
C LYS A 93 -32.81 -14.01 16.17
N LEU A 94 -32.81 -14.48 14.92
CA LEU A 94 -33.96 -15.15 14.30
C LEU A 94 -34.34 -16.44 15.04
N LYS A 95 -33.35 -17.18 15.56
CA LYS A 95 -33.59 -18.38 16.37
C LYS A 95 -34.21 -18.05 17.71
N ASN A 96 -33.76 -17.00 18.38
CA ASN A 96 -34.36 -16.54 19.63
C ASN A 96 -35.82 -16.13 19.46
N GLU A 97 -36.16 -15.44 18.37
CA GLU A 97 -37.54 -15.03 18.05
C GLU A 97 -38.46 -16.23 17.83
N LYS A 98 -37.97 -17.29 17.17
CA LYS A 98 -38.71 -18.53 16.92
C LYS A 98 -38.84 -19.43 18.16
N GLY A 99 -38.14 -19.11 19.25
CA GLY A 99 -38.24 -19.83 20.52
C GLY A 99 -37.77 -21.27 20.48
N GLY A 100 -36.92 -21.65 19.52
CA GLY A 100 -36.41 -23.01 19.36
C GLY A 100 -34.97 -23.16 19.84
N SER A 101 -34.65 -24.31 20.44
CA SER A 101 -33.26 -24.67 20.75
C SER A 101 -32.45 -24.89 19.47
N LEU A 102 -31.15 -24.60 19.56
CA LEU A 102 -30.21 -24.73 18.47
C LEU A 102 -29.23 -25.87 18.77
N ASP A 103 -29.43 -26.99 18.09
CA ASP A 103 -28.46 -28.08 18.06
C ASP A 103 -27.28 -27.70 17.17
N THR A 104 -26.09 -27.62 17.79
CA THR A 104 -24.84 -27.33 17.08
C THR A 104 -23.75 -28.32 17.45
N ARG A 105 -22.71 -28.36 16.62
CA ARG A 105 -21.46 -29.04 16.94
C ARG A 105 -20.43 -28.00 17.35
N PHE A 106 -20.18 -27.88 18.65
CA PHE A 106 -19.20 -26.97 19.19
C PHE A 106 -17.77 -27.49 18.94
N LYS A 107 -16.90 -26.60 18.46
CA LYS A 107 -15.50 -26.93 18.16
C LYS A 107 -14.63 -26.74 19.40
N ILE A 108 -14.10 -27.83 19.95
CA ILE A 108 -13.16 -27.79 21.09
C ILE A 108 -11.72 -27.69 20.58
N SER A 109 -11.40 -28.44 19.52
CA SER A 109 -10.09 -28.41 18.86
C SER A 109 -10.25 -28.58 17.35
N ASN A 110 -9.17 -28.51 16.58
CA ASN A 110 -9.22 -28.53 15.12
C ASN A 110 -9.97 -29.72 14.52
N ASN A 111 -9.90 -30.88 15.18
CA ASN A 111 -10.51 -32.13 14.73
C ASN A 111 -11.45 -32.72 15.80
N LEU A 112 -11.83 -31.95 16.83
CA LEU A 112 -12.70 -32.41 17.93
C LEU A 112 -13.92 -31.51 18.03
N TYR A 113 -15.09 -32.12 17.85
CA TYR A 113 -16.38 -31.47 17.91
C TYR A 113 -17.28 -32.20 18.91
N VAL A 114 -18.09 -31.46 19.66
CA VAL A 114 -19.03 -31.99 20.63
C VAL A 114 -20.42 -31.45 20.32
N ASN A 115 -21.44 -32.30 20.41
CA ASN A 115 -22.82 -31.88 20.23
C ASN A 115 -23.24 -31.03 21.43
N ALA A 116 -23.82 -29.86 21.17
CA ALA A 116 -24.28 -28.93 22.18
C ALA A 116 -25.64 -28.35 21.74
N GLU A 117 -26.58 -28.34 22.68
CA GLU A 117 -27.88 -27.69 22.52
C GLU A 117 -27.82 -26.29 23.16
N ILE A 118 -28.25 -25.27 22.43
CA ILE A 118 -28.24 -23.87 22.89
C ILE A 118 -29.69 -23.37 22.92
N GLU A 119 -30.22 -23.06 24.09
CA GLU A 119 -31.63 -22.68 24.26
C GLU A 119 -31.92 -21.24 23.77
N LYS A 120 -31.29 -20.23 24.38
CA LYS A 120 -31.44 -18.81 24.02
C LYS A 120 -30.13 -18.07 24.23
N CYS A 121 -29.63 -17.40 23.20
CA CYS A 121 -28.43 -16.57 23.29
C CYS A 121 -28.80 -15.10 23.46
N GLN A 122 -28.64 -14.52 24.65
CA GLN A 122 -28.89 -13.08 24.84
C GLN A 122 -27.67 -12.22 24.49
N SER A 123 -26.48 -12.78 24.66
CA SER A 123 -25.20 -12.10 24.50
C SER A 123 -24.20 -12.98 23.75
N VAL A 124 -23.17 -12.33 23.21
CA VAL A 124 -22.03 -12.97 22.53
C VAL A 124 -20.73 -12.37 23.04
N CYS A 125 -19.70 -13.20 23.16
CA CYS A 125 -18.37 -12.76 23.57
C CYS A 125 -17.52 -12.40 22.34
N LEU A 126 -17.06 -11.15 22.27
CA LEU A 126 -16.20 -10.65 21.20
C LEU A 126 -14.75 -10.53 21.67
N TRP A 127 -13.83 -10.98 20.82
CA TRP A 127 -12.40 -10.79 21.03
C TRP A 127 -11.95 -9.43 20.47
N LEU A 128 -11.54 -8.52 21.36
CA LEU A 128 -11.13 -7.15 20.97
C LEU A 128 -9.62 -7.04 20.69
N GLY A 129 -8.85 -8.05 21.08
CA GLY A 129 -7.38 -8.05 21.00
C GLY A 129 -6.74 -7.77 22.36
N ALA A 130 -5.40 -7.73 22.39
CA ALA A 130 -4.62 -7.51 23.62
C ALA A 130 -5.01 -8.45 24.80
N ASN A 131 -5.39 -9.69 24.48
CA ASN A 131 -5.89 -10.68 25.44
C ASN A 131 -7.19 -10.29 26.17
N VAL A 132 -7.99 -9.41 25.56
CA VAL A 132 -9.27 -8.95 26.11
C VAL A 132 -10.43 -9.52 25.28
N MET A 133 -11.36 -10.15 26.00
CA MET A 133 -12.66 -10.60 25.52
C MET A 133 -13.74 -9.87 26.32
N MET A 134 -14.78 -9.40 25.64
CA MET A 134 -15.91 -8.70 26.27
C MET A 134 -17.22 -9.30 25.80
N GLU A 135 -18.17 -9.43 26.73
CA GLU A 135 -19.53 -9.83 26.46
C GLU A 135 -20.35 -8.63 25.96
N TYR A 136 -21.09 -8.82 24.87
CA TYR A 136 -21.98 -7.83 24.29
C TYR A 136 -23.38 -8.42 24.05
N PRO A 137 -24.45 -7.67 24.30
CA PRO A 137 -25.78 -8.01 23.78
C PRO A 137 -25.75 -8.14 22.25
N LEU A 138 -26.63 -8.96 21.67
CA LEU A 138 -26.67 -9.22 20.23
C LEU A 138 -26.80 -7.93 19.39
N GLU A 139 -27.56 -6.94 19.84
CA GLU A 139 -27.75 -5.65 19.18
C GLU A 139 -26.48 -4.80 19.17
N GLU A 140 -25.74 -4.78 20.29
CA GLU A 140 -24.51 -4.02 20.40
C GLU A 140 -23.37 -4.70 19.64
N ALA A 141 -23.29 -6.03 19.72
CA ALA A 141 -22.31 -6.82 18.98
C ALA A 141 -22.43 -6.58 17.48
N GLU A 142 -23.65 -6.57 16.93
CA GLU A 142 -23.90 -6.27 15.53
C GLU A 142 -23.37 -4.87 15.15
N LYS A 143 -23.69 -3.84 15.95
CA LYS A 143 -23.21 -2.47 15.71
C LYS A 143 -21.68 -2.38 15.73
N VAL A 144 -21.02 -3.05 16.66
CA VAL A 144 -19.55 -3.09 16.76
C VAL A 144 -18.94 -3.75 15.52
N ILE A 145 -19.48 -4.88 15.08
CA ILE A 145 -18.97 -5.59 13.90
C ILE A 145 -19.24 -4.80 12.61
N LEU A 146 -20.42 -4.18 12.47
CA LEU A 146 -20.75 -3.30 11.34
C LEU A 146 -19.81 -2.10 11.26
N LYS A 147 -19.53 -1.43 12.37
CA LYS A 147 -18.55 -0.33 12.43
C LYS A 147 -17.15 -0.79 12.00
N ASN A 148 -16.73 -1.99 12.44
CA ASN A 148 -15.46 -2.58 12.06
C ASN A 148 -15.41 -2.95 10.56
N LEU A 149 -16.52 -3.43 10.00
CA LEU A 149 -16.66 -3.75 8.59
C LEU A 149 -16.61 -2.49 7.73
N GLU A 150 -17.29 -1.42 8.13
CA GLU A 150 -17.25 -0.13 7.44
C GLU A 150 -15.81 0.44 7.42
N SER A 151 -15.12 0.40 8.57
CA SER A 151 -13.72 0.81 8.69
C SER A 151 -12.80 -0.03 7.80
N ALA A 152 -13.00 -1.35 7.74
CA ALA A 152 -12.24 -2.25 6.87
C ALA A 152 -12.49 -1.95 5.39
N LYS A 153 -13.74 -1.72 4.97
CA LYS A 153 -14.11 -1.35 3.60
C LYS A 153 -13.52 0.01 3.20
N LYS A 154 -13.59 1.02 4.07
CA LYS A 154 -12.93 2.33 3.86
C LYS A 154 -11.42 2.18 3.70
N THR A 155 -10.79 1.38 4.57
CA THR A 155 -9.35 1.09 4.50
C THR A 155 -8.98 0.41 3.18
N LEU A 156 -9.81 -0.52 2.69
CA LEU A 156 -9.60 -1.17 1.40
C LEU A 156 -9.63 -0.18 0.24
N GLU A 157 -10.59 0.74 0.22
CA GLU A 157 -10.69 1.76 -0.84
C GLU A 157 -9.48 2.71 -0.82
N ILE A 158 -9.02 3.13 0.35
CA ILE A 158 -7.79 3.93 0.49
C ILE A 158 -6.59 3.16 -0.07
N LEU A 159 -6.43 1.88 0.30
CA LEU A 159 -5.33 1.05 -0.17
C LEU A 159 -5.36 0.84 -1.69
N LYS A 160 -6.54 0.73 -2.30
CA LYS A 160 -6.67 0.65 -3.76
C LYS A 160 -6.18 1.93 -4.43
N LYS A 161 -6.56 3.10 -3.91
CA LYS A 161 -6.11 4.41 -4.41
C LYS A 161 -4.59 4.56 -4.29
N ASP A 162 -4.02 4.23 -3.12
CA ASP A 162 -2.58 4.32 -2.88
C ASP A 162 -1.79 3.36 -3.79
N LEU A 163 -2.28 2.14 -4.01
CA LEU A 163 -1.68 1.19 -4.95
C LEU A 163 -1.74 1.70 -6.40
N GLY A 164 -2.85 2.34 -6.78
CA GLY A 164 -2.98 2.99 -8.09
C GLY A 164 -1.95 4.10 -8.27
N PHE A 165 -1.86 5.02 -7.31
CA PHE A 165 -0.88 6.10 -7.33
C PHE A 165 0.56 5.57 -7.41
N LEU A 166 0.87 4.54 -6.64
CA LEU A 166 2.21 3.94 -6.61
C LEU A 166 2.57 3.26 -7.94
N LYS A 167 1.60 2.62 -8.60
CA LYS A 167 1.78 2.05 -9.94
C LYS A 167 2.17 3.15 -10.94
N ASP A 168 1.51 4.29 -10.90
CA ASP A 168 1.83 5.43 -11.76
C ASP A 168 3.23 6.00 -11.47
N GLN A 169 3.63 6.05 -10.20
CA GLN A 169 4.99 6.48 -9.80
C GLN A 169 6.06 5.50 -10.29
N ILE A 170 5.80 4.19 -10.22
CA ILE A 170 6.68 3.15 -10.74
C ILE A 170 6.84 3.33 -12.25
N THR A 171 5.75 3.40 -13.01
CA THR A 171 5.79 3.59 -14.47
C THR A 171 6.54 4.86 -14.86
N THR A 172 6.29 5.99 -14.18
CA THR A 172 7.01 7.25 -14.43
C THR A 172 8.52 7.09 -14.19
N THR A 173 8.90 6.40 -13.12
CA THR A 173 10.31 6.15 -12.78
C THR A 173 10.98 5.22 -13.78
N GLU A 174 10.28 4.19 -14.26
CA GLU A 174 10.76 3.27 -15.29
C GLU A 174 11.00 3.97 -16.63
N VAL A 175 10.08 4.83 -17.05
CA VAL A 175 10.24 5.63 -18.27
C VAL A 175 11.44 6.56 -18.13
N ASN A 176 11.59 7.25 -17.00
CA ASN A 176 12.75 8.09 -16.72
C ASN A 176 14.06 7.29 -16.77
N ARG A 177 14.11 6.12 -16.12
CA ARG A 177 15.28 5.22 -16.09
C ARG A 177 15.65 4.77 -17.51
N SER A 178 14.68 4.34 -18.31
CA SER A 178 14.89 3.94 -19.71
C SER A 178 15.44 5.08 -20.56
N ARG A 179 14.90 6.29 -20.42
CA ARG A 179 15.36 7.45 -21.19
C ARG A 179 16.78 7.89 -20.79
N VAL A 180 17.10 7.84 -19.49
CA VAL A 180 18.47 8.09 -19.00
C VAL A 180 19.44 7.01 -19.50
N TYR A 181 19.04 5.74 -19.50
CA TYR A 181 19.84 4.65 -20.03
C TYR A 181 20.13 4.83 -21.52
N ASN A 182 19.11 5.16 -22.31
CA ASN A 182 19.26 5.46 -23.75
C ASN A 182 20.24 6.63 -23.97
N ARG A 183 20.15 7.69 -23.16
CA ARG A 183 21.08 8.82 -23.22
C ARG A 183 22.51 8.42 -22.87
N HIS A 184 22.70 7.59 -21.83
CA HIS A 184 23.99 7.07 -21.41
C HIS A 184 24.66 6.25 -22.53
N VAL A 185 23.91 5.36 -23.19
CA VAL A 185 24.41 4.58 -24.33
C VAL A 185 24.85 5.48 -25.50
N MET A 186 24.08 6.52 -25.82
CA MET A 186 24.43 7.48 -26.89
C MET A 186 25.71 8.26 -26.57
N LEU A 187 25.88 8.71 -25.32
CA LEU A 187 27.10 9.39 -24.88
C LEU A 187 28.34 8.50 -25.00
N ASN A 188 28.23 7.24 -24.58
CA ASN A 188 29.32 6.27 -24.67
C ASN A 188 29.70 5.90 -26.12
N ARG A 189 28.71 5.82 -27.03
CA ARG A 189 28.97 5.62 -28.46
C ARG A 189 29.74 6.79 -29.07
N ASN A 190 29.32 8.02 -28.74
CA ASN A 190 29.98 9.23 -29.25
C ASN A 190 31.44 9.35 -28.76
N LEU A 191 31.70 9.01 -27.49
CA LEU A 191 33.06 8.97 -26.93
C LEU A 191 33.96 7.98 -27.69
N LYS A 192 33.47 6.76 -27.96
CA LYS A 192 34.21 5.76 -28.73
C LYS A 192 34.52 6.25 -30.15
N ASN A 193 33.54 6.83 -30.84
CA ASN A 193 33.73 7.36 -32.20
C ASN A 193 34.73 8.53 -32.26
N THR A 194 34.78 9.39 -31.23
CA THR A 194 35.79 10.46 -31.15
C THR A 194 37.20 9.96 -30.87
N THR A 195 37.36 8.85 -30.15
CA THR A 195 38.68 8.23 -29.93
C THR A 195 39.20 7.49 -31.16
N THR A 196 38.33 6.93 -32.01
CA THR A 196 38.75 6.21 -33.23
C THR A 196 39.12 7.15 -34.38
N LYS A 197 38.55 8.36 -34.45
CA LYS A 197 38.90 9.38 -35.47
C LYS A 197 40.20 10.16 -35.20
N LYS A 198 40.79 10.01 -34.00
CA LYS A 198 42.05 10.68 -33.60
C LYS A 198 43.29 9.78 -33.68
N LYS A 199 43.13 8.55 -34.19
CA LYS A 199 44.21 7.66 -34.62
C LYS A 199 44.17 7.55 -36.14
#